data_AF-C7DGL5-F1
#
_entry.id   AF-C7DGL5-F1
#
_cell.length_a   1.000
_cell.length_b   1.000
_cell.length_c   1.000
_cell.angle_alpha   90.00
_cell.angle_beta   90.00
_cell.angle_gamma   90.00
#
_symmetry.space_group_name_H-M   'P 1'
#
loop_
_entity.id
_entity.type
_entity.pdbx_description
1 polymer ?
#
loop_
_entity_poly.entity_id
_entity_poly.type
_entity_poly.pdbx_seq_one_letter_code
_entity_poly.pdbx_strand_id
1 'polypeptide(L)' 'MCPKCNSRMAEHSDRFSCGKCGYSEFKTQHKENSDGKH' A
#
# COMPACT_ATOMS: atom_id res chain seq x y z
N MET A 1 -7.48 4.62 5.82
CA MET A 1 -6.73 5.74 6.43
C MET A 1 -5.27 5.30 6.56
N CYS A 2 -4.27 6.16 6.32
CA CYS A 2 -2.86 5.75 6.32
C CYS A 2 -2.41 5.27 7.71
N PRO A 3 -1.84 4.06 7.85
CA PRO A 3 -1.45 3.52 9.15
C PRO A 3 -0.29 4.29 9.80
N LYS A 4 0.53 5.01 9.01
CA LYS A 4 1.69 5.75 9.53
C LYS A 4 1.37 7.15 10.02
N CYS A 5 0.51 7.88 9.30
CA CYS A 5 0.29 9.31 9.55
C CYS A 5 -1.18 9.71 9.66
N ASN A 6 -2.07 8.71 9.63
CA ASN A 6 -3.51 8.87 9.69
C ASN A 6 -4.12 9.82 8.65
N SER A 7 -3.41 10.06 7.54
CA SER A 7 -3.90 10.87 6.42
C SER A 7 -4.73 10.03 5.44
N ARG A 8 -5.45 10.69 4.53
CA ARG A 8 -6.14 10.00 3.44
C ARG A 8 -5.11 9.39 2.49
N MET A 9 -5.41 8.19 2.00
CA MET A 9 -4.62 7.51 0.99
C MET A 9 -5.34 7.63 -0.35
N ALA A 10 -4.57 7.80 -1.42
CA ALA A 10 -5.07 7.70 -2.78
C ALA A 10 -5.23 6.23 -3.14
N GLU A 11 -6.37 5.90 -3.72
CA GLU A 11 -6.62 4.57 -4.26
C GLU A 11 -6.17 4.51 -5.72
N HIS A 12 -5.27 3.59 -6.02
CA HIS A 12 -4.89 3.20 -7.37
C HIS A 12 -5.41 1.78 -7.66
N SER A 13 -5.36 1.38 -8.93
CA SER A 13 -5.88 0.08 -9.37
C SER A 13 -5.13 -1.10 -8.74
N ASP A 14 -3.83 -0.93 -8.48
CA ASP A 14 -2.90 -1.95 -7.99
C ASP A 14 -2.44 -1.72 -6.54
N ARG A 15 -2.64 -0.52 -6.00
CA ARG A 15 -2.11 -0.11 -4.68
C ARG A 15 -2.89 1.04 -4.04
N PHE A 16 -2.62 1.29 -2.78
CA PHE A 16 -2.97 2.50 -2.07
C PHE A 16 -1.69 3.27 -1.74
N SER A 17 -1.67 4.58 -1.98
CA SER A 17 -0.49 5.41 -1.69
C SER A 17 -0.86 6.65 -0.89
N CYS A 18 -0.07 6.94 0.14
CA CYS A 18 -0.23 8.13 0.97
C CYS A 18 0.66 9.27 0.45
N GLY A 19 0.03 10.34 -0.06
CA GLY A 19 0.74 11.53 -0.52
C GLY A 19 1.41 12.37 0.58
N LYS A 20 1.14 12.09 1.87
CA LYS A 20 1.72 12.85 2.99
C LYS A 20 3.05 12.28 3.49
N CYS A 21 3.15 10.94 3.64
CA CYS A 21 4.34 10.29 4.19
C CYS A 21 5.01 9.29 3.23
N GLY A 22 4.46 9.09 2.03
CA GLY A 22 5.00 8.15 1.03
C GLY A 22 4.67 6.67 1.27
N TYR A 23 3.92 6.32 2.33
CA TYR A 23 3.51 4.94 2.57
C TYR A 23 2.66 4.39 1.42
N SER A 24 3.01 3.21 0.91
CA SER A 24 2.29 2.54 -0.17
C SER A 24 1.99 1.08 0.19
N GLU A 25 0.80 0.61 -0.16
CA GLU A 25 0.30 -0.73 0.15
C GLU A 25 -0.29 -1.35 -1.12
N PHE A 26 0.19 -2.51 -1.54
CA PHE A 26 -0.25 -3.15 -2.78
C PHE A 26 -1.49 -4.00 -2.53
N LYS A 27 -2.48 -3.91 -3.42
CA LYS A 27 -3.70 -4.71 -3.36
C LYS A 27 -3.33 -6.15 -3.69
N THR A 28 -3.17 -6.99 -2.68
CA THR A 28 -2.88 -8.41 -2.86
C THR A 28 -4.12 -9.10 -3.43
N GLN A 29 -4.13 -9.35 -4.74
CA GLN A 29 -5.05 -10.32 -5.32
C GLN A 29 -4.53 -11.69 -4.92
N HIS A 30 -5.30 -12.40 -4.09
CA HIS A 30 -4.96 -13.73 -3.54
C HIS A 30 -4.19 -14.62 -4.54
N LYS A 31 -2.88 -14.68 -4.34
CA LYS A 31 -2.07 -15.91 -4.47
C LYS A 31 -1.02 -15.88 -3.38
N GLU A 32 -1.23 -16.70 -2.35
CA GLU A 32 -0.16 -17.16 -1.48
C GLU A 32 0.93 -17.80 -2.35
N ASN A 33 2.12 -17.19 -2.40
CA ASN A 33 3.45 -17.83 -2.37
C ASN A 33 4.54 -16.79 -2.68
N SER A 34 5.58 -16.80 -1.85
CA SER A 34 6.96 -16.28 -2.01
C SER A 34 7.18 -14.87 -2.58
N ASP A 35 7.88 -14.05 -1.81
CA ASP A 35 9.25 -13.60 -2.11
C ASP A 35 9.57 -12.30 -1.39
N GLY A 36 10.54 -12.36 -0.48
CA GLY A 36 11.24 -11.16 -0.06
C GLY A 36 12.02 -10.58 -1.23
N LYS A 37 12.27 -9.26 -1.19
CA LYS A 37 13.58 -8.63 -1.42
C LYS A 37 13.43 -7.12 -1.45
N HIS A 38 14.01 -6.47 -0.46
CA HIS A 38 15.07 -5.52 -0.74
C HIS A 38 16.18 -5.71 0.27
#